data_AF-A0A0D0L7K6-F1
#
_entry.id   AF-A0A0D0L7K6-F1
#
_cell.length_a   1.000
_cell.length_b   1.000
_cell.length_c   1.000
_cell.angle_alpha   90.00
_cell.angle_beta   90.00
_cell.angle_gamma   90.00
#
_symmetry.space_group_name_H-M   'P 1'
#
loop_
_entity.id
_entity.type
_entity.pdbx_description
1 polymer ?
#
loop_
_entity_poly.entity_id
_entity_poly.type
_entity_poly.pdbx_seq_one_letter_code
_entity_poly.pdbx_strand_id
1 'polypeptide(L)'
;MKQQATGADAFAPFQQALSEGWTQALASFQQSLAKGGSAFDVGGTPLWQLPQGAKLPDLPKIAIDPQKLQSIQQQYVADATALWGQGFQARPEGDKRFASDAWGSNPLAAFSAAVYLLNGRTMLSMAEAIDADEKTKARLRFAVEQWMAASSPSNSLAFNAEAQKKAIDSQGESIARGIQNLLNDVKQGHLSMTDESAFEVGRNVATTE
;
A
#
# COMPACT_ATOMS: atom_id res chain seq x y z
N MET A 1 -38.75 -27.20 15.18
CA MET A 1 -37.31 -27.06 15.47
C MET A 1 -36.65 -26.44 14.24
N LYS A 2 -36.26 -25.16 14.29
CA LYS A 2 -35.54 -24.49 13.20
C LYS A 2 -34.07 -24.42 13.60
N GLN A 3 -33.20 -25.12 12.86
CA GLN A 3 -31.75 -25.03 13.02
C GLN A 3 -31.27 -23.66 12.56
N GLN A 4 -30.53 -22.97 13.42
CA GLN A 4 -29.78 -21.77 13.11
C GLN A 4 -28.52 -22.19 12.36
N ALA A 5 -28.34 -21.71 11.13
CA ALA A 5 -27.08 -21.83 10.40
C ALA A 5 -26.04 -20.92 11.07
N THR A 6 -24.94 -21.51 11.53
CA THR A 6 -23.81 -20.78 12.12
C THR A 6 -23.00 -20.08 11.03
N GLY A 7 -22.50 -18.88 11.31
CA GLY A 7 -21.74 -18.05 10.34
C GLY A 7 -20.49 -18.69 9.74
N ALA A 8 -20.03 -19.82 10.29
CA ALA A 8 -18.96 -20.64 9.71
C ALA A 8 -19.37 -21.33 8.39
N ASP A 9 -20.63 -21.72 8.24
CA ASP A 9 -21.11 -22.47 7.05
C ASP A 9 -21.31 -21.56 5.83
N ALA A 10 -21.54 -20.26 6.06
CA ALA A 10 -21.66 -19.26 5.00
C ALA A 10 -20.32 -18.95 4.30
N PHE A 11 -19.19 -19.36 4.90
CA PHE A 11 -17.84 -18.98 4.47
C PHE A 11 -17.00 -20.15 3.94
N ALA A 12 -17.44 -21.40 4.13
CA ALA A 12 -16.83 -22.58 3.53
C ALA A 12 -16.64 -22.47 2.00
N PRO A 13 -17.65 -22.03 1.21
CA PRO A 13 -17.47 -21.88 -0.23
C PRO A 13 -16.48 -20.75 -0.59
N PHE A 14 -16.33 -19.72 0.25
CA PHE A 14 -15.36 -18.66 0.04
C PHE A 14 -13.93 -19.09 0.41
N GLN A 15 -13.75 -19.84 1.49
CA GLN A 15 -12.47 -20.45 1.84
C GLN A 15 -12.01 -21.46 0.78
N GLN A 16 -12.92 -22.30 0.28
CA GLN A 16 -12.63 -23.21 -0.83
C GLN A 16 -12.32 -22.44 -2.12
N ALA A 17 -13.10 -21.42 -2.48
CA ALA A 17 -12.83 -20.59 -3.64
C ALA A 17 -11.50 -19.83 -3.53
N LEU A 18 -11.11 -19.40 -2.32
CA LEU A 18 -9.81 -18.81 -2.06
C LEU A 18 -8.69 -19.84 -2.15
N SER A 19 -8.81 -21.01 -1.51
CA SER A 19 -7.76 -22.03 -1.54
C SER A 19 -7.58 -22.62 -2.94
N GLU A 20 -8.67 -22.95 -3.62
CA GLU A 20 -8.67 -23.45 -4.99
C GLU A 20 -8.22 -22.36 -5.95
N GLY A 21 -8.70 -21.13 -5.78
CA GLY A 21 -8.26 -19.97 -6.54
C GLY A 21 -6.77 -19.68 -6.36
N TRP A 22 -6.22 -19.84 -5.16
CA TRP A 22 -4.79 -19.66 -4.88
C TRP A 22 -3.95 -20.80 -5.48
N THR A 23 -4.42 -22.04 -5.37
CA THR A 23 -3.72 -23.21 -5.92
C THR A 23 -3.74 -23.17 -7.45
N GLN A 24 -4.86 -22.77 -8.04
CA GLN A 24 -5.02 -22.60 -9.47
C GLN A 24 -4.30 -21.36 -10.00
N ALA A 25 -4.25 -20.26 -9.23
CA ALA A 25 -3.42 -19.10 -9.52
C ALA A 25 -1.93 -19.46 -9.47
N LEU A 26 -1.49 -20.26 -8.49
CA LEU A 26 -0.11 -20.72 -8.39
C LEU A 26 0.22 -21.71 -9.51
N ALA A 27 -0.68 -22.64 -9.84
CA ALA A 27 -0.50 -23.60 -10.92
C ALA A 27 -0.50 -22.90 -12.29
N SER A 28 -1.38 -21.93 -12.52
CA SER A 28 -1.40 -21.12 -13.74
C SER A 28 -0.22 -20.15 -13.81
N PHE A 29 0.28 -19.64 -12.69
CA PHE A 29 1.52 -18.87 -12.61
C PHE A 29 2.73 -19.75 -12.93
N GLN A 30 2.81 -20.95 -12.35
CA GLN A 30 3.87 -21.92 -12.64
C GLN A 30 3.81 -22.41 -14.09
N GLN A 31 2.60 -22.60 -14.64
CA GLN A 31 2.38 -22.95 -16.04
C GLN A 31 2.66 -21.78 -16.99
N SER A 32 2.38 -20.54 -16.55
CA SER A 32 2.76 -19.30 -17.24
C SER A 32 4.27 -19.20 -17.30
N LEU A 33 4.98 -19.39 -16.18
CA LEU A 33 6.44 -19.45 -16.13
C LEU A 33 7.02 -20.59 -16.99
N ALA A 34 6.41 -21.77 -16.96
CA ALA A 34 6.81 -22.92 -17.80
C ALA A 34 6.55 -22.70 -19.30
N LYS A 35 5.64 -21.78 -19.66
CA LYS A 35 5.34 -21.34 -21.04
C LYS A 35 5.97 -19.98 -21.39
N GLY A 36 6.83 -19.44 -20.53
CA GLY A 36 7.58 -18.19 -20.76
C GLY A 36 6.85 -16.87 -20.44
N GLY A 37 5.68 -16.91 -19.79
CA GLY A 37 4.94 -15.75 -19.29
C GLY A 37 5.33 -15.35 -17.87
N SER A 38 5.30 -14.05 -17.55
CA SER A 38 5.71 -13.53 -16.24
C SER A 38 4.85 -12.39 -15.70
N ALA A 39 4.69 -12.33 -14.38
CA ALA A 39 3.95 -11.31 -13.61
C ALA A 39 4.64 -9.93 -13.52
N PHE A 40 5.64 -9.64 -14.36
CA PHE A 40 6.42 -8.40 -14.35
C PHE A 40 6.39 -7.70 -15.73
N ASP A 41 5.20 -7.64 -16.32
CA ASP A 41 4.97 -6.98 -17.59
C ASP A 41 4.92 -5.46 -17.41
N VAL A 42 5.77 -4.73 -18.13
CA VAL A 42 5.71 -3.27 -18.27
C VAL A 42 5.53 -2.96 -19.75
N GLY A 43 4.33 -2.50 -20.12
CA GLY A 43 4.04 -2.03 -21.48
C GLY A 43 3.89 -3.12 -22.54
N GLY A 44 3.54 -4.37 -22.18
CA GLY A 44 3.35 -5.49 -23.10
C GLY A 44 4.66 -6.22 -23.46
N THR A 45 5.72 -5.97 -22.68
CA THR A 45 7.03 -6.60 -22.86
C THR A 45 7.46 -7.22 -21.53
N PRO A 46 7.52 -8.56 -21.44
CA PRO A 46 8.17 -9.25 -20.34
C PRO A 46 9.60 -8.74 -20.17
N LEU A 47 10.07 -8.53 -18.93
CA LEU A 47 11.45 -8.08 -18.65
C LEU A 47 12.55 -8.93 -19.33
N TRP A 48 12.26 -10.20 -19.66
CA TRP A 48 13.15 -11.15 -20.34
C TRP A 48 13.08 -11.08 -21.88
N GLN A 49 12.18 -10.26 -22.44
CA GLN A 49 12.05 -9.97 -23.88
C GLN A 49 12.67 -8.62 -24.29
N LEU A 50 13.36 -7.93 -23.37
CA LEU A 50 14.28 -6.87 -23.78
C LEU A 50 15.29 -7.45 -24.79
N PRO A 51 15.60 -6.75 -25.90
CA PRO A 51 16.54 -7.25 -26.90
C PRO A 51 17.84 -7.67 -26.22
N GLN A 52 18.34 -8.87 -26.53
CA GLN A 52 19.55 -9.49 -25.93
C GLN A 52 20.84 -8.71 -26.25
N GLY A 53 20.93 -7.50 -25.74
CA GLY A 53 21.92 -6.48 -26.10
C GLY A 53 21.60 -5.10 -25.55
N ALA A 54 20.38 -4.87 -25.04
CA ALA A 54 20.14 -3.80 -24.09
C ALA A 54 20.95 -4.12 -22.83
N LYS A 55 22.04 -3.38 -22.62
CA LYS A 55 22.76 -3.40 -21.35
C LYS A 55 21.79 -2.88 -20.29
N LEU A 56 21.06 -3.80 -19.66
CA LEU A 56 20.53 -3.53 -18.33
C LEU A 56 21.74 -3.07 -17.51
N PRO A 57 21.64 -1.94 -16.77
CA PRO A 57 22.68 -1.59 -15.81
C PRO A 57 22.96 -2.84 -14.96
N ASP A 58 24.22 -3.12 -14.62
CA ASP A 58 24.59 -4.26 -13.76
C ASP A 58 23.74 -4.20 -12.49
N LEU A 59 22.62 -4.92 -12.49
CA LEU A 59 21.75 -5.01 -11.34
C LEU A 59 22.49 -5.93 -10.37
N PRO A 60 22.68 -5.52 -9.11
CA PRO A 60 23.27 -6.39 -8.12
C PRO A 60 22.49 -7.70 -8.12
N LYS A 61 23.19 -8.83 -8.12
CA LYS A 61 22.56 -10.15 -8.01
C LYS A 61 21.93 -10.25 -6.63
N ILE A 62 20.67 -9.84 -6.53
CA ILE A 62 19.88 -9.91 -5.30
C ILE A 62 19.53 -11.38 -5.08
N ALA A 63 20.20 -12.00 -4.10
CA ALA A 63 19.85 -13.33 -3.61
C ALA A 63 19.17 -13.17 -2.24
N ILE A 64 18.08 -13.90 -2.00
CA ILE A 64 17.51 -14.06 -0.67
C ILE A 64 17.82 -15.48 -0.22
N ASP A 65 18.32 -15.63 1.00
CA ASP A 65 18.52 -16.94 1.62
C ASP A 65 17.19 -17.72 1.58
N PRO A 66 17.15 -18.92 0.97
CA PRO A 66 15.94 -19.73 0.88
C PRO A 66 15.26 -19.98 2.23
N GLN A 67 16.03 -20.12 3.32
CA GLN A 67 15.48 -20.33 4.66
C GLN A 67 14.79 -19.07 5.19
N LYS A 68 15.38 -17.88 4.99
CA LYS A 68 14.77 -16.60 5.37
C LYS A 68 13.53 -16.31 4.55
N LEU A 69 13.57 -16.61 3.25
CA LEU A 69 12.40 -16.45 2.40
C LEU A 69 11.25 -17.35 2.87
N GLN A 70 11.56 -18.61 3.23
CA GLN A 70 10.56 -19.55 3.75
C GLN A 70 9.95 -19.05 5.07
N SER A 71 10.76 -18.53 6.00
CA SER A 71 10.23 -18.00 7.27
C SER A 71 9.36 -16.76 7.06
N ILE A 72 9.73 -15.86 6.15
CA ILE A 72 8.90 -14.70 5.78
C ILE A 72 7.57 -15.16 5.18
N GLN A 73 7.57 -16.16 4.30
CA GLN A 73 6.34 -16.70 3.72
C GLN A 73 5.43 -17.33 4.79
N GLN A 74 6.01 -18.11 5.72
CA GLN A 74 5.25 -18.72 6.81
C GLN A 74 4.64 -17.66 7.73
N GLN A 75 5.41 -16.63 8.10
CA GLN A 75 4.92 -15.52 8.91
C GLN A 75 3.81 -14.76 8.20
N TYR A 76 3.98 -14.46 6.90
CA TYR A 76 2.96 -13.79 6.12
C TYR A 76 1.66 -14.59 6.06
N VAL A 77 1.72 -15.90 5.82
CA VAL A 77 0.54 -16.77 5.79
C VAL A 77 -0.14 -16.80 7.16
N ALA A 78 0.61 -16.89 8.25
CA ALA A 78 0.07 -16.89 9.61
C ALA A 78 -0.64 -15.55 9.92
N ASP A 79 0.02 -14.43 9.65
CA ASP A 79 -0.52 -13.09 9.87
C ASP A 79 -1.74 -12.81 8.98
N ALA A 80 -1.69 -13.20 7.70
CA ALA A 80 -2.82 -13.09 6.80
C ALA A 80 -3.99 -13.94 7.27
N THR A 81 -3.75 -15.18 7.70
CA THR A 81 -4.82 -16.02 8.26
C THR A 81 -5.45 -15.39 9.49
N ALA A 82 -4.63 -14.84 10.40
CA ALA A 82 -5.12 -14.14 11.58
C ALA A 82 -5.94 -12.89 11.22
N LEU A 83 -5.45 -12.08 10.27
CA LEU A 83 -6.13 -10.87 9.81
C LEU A 83 -7.47 -11.19 9.13
N TRP A 84 -7.51 -12.22 8.27
CA TRP A 84 -8.76 -12.67 7.65
C TRP A 84 -9.73 -13.26 8.67
N GLY A 85 -9.23 -13.94 9.70
CA GLY A 85 -10.06 -14.44 10.82
C GLY A 85 -10.70 -13.31 11.62
N GLN A 86 -10.03 -12.16 11.76
CA GLN A 86 -10.61 -10.96 12.37
C GLN A 86 -11.64 -10.27 11.45
N GLY A 87 -11.44 -10.36 10.12
CA GLY A 87 -12.33 -9.76 9.13
C GLY A 87 -12.56 -8.28 9.39
N PHE A 88 -13.83 -7.86 9.39
CA PHE A 88 -14.23 -6.46 9.63
C PHE A 88 -14.03 -5.98 11.08
N GLN A 89 -13.55 -6.83 11.99
CA GLN A 89 -13.12 -6.41 13.33
C GLN A 89 -11.64 -6.08 13.40
N ALA A 90 -10.87 -6.31 12.32
CA ALA A 90 -9.47 -5.96 12.26
C ALA A 90 -9.26 -4.46 12.50
N ARG A 91 -8.24 -4.13 13.27
CA ARG A 91 -7.83 -2.75 13.55
C ARG A 91 -6.44 -2.50 12.96
N PRO A 92 -6.23 -1.40 12.22
CA PRO A 92 -4.90 -1.00 11.83
C PRO A 92 -4.15 -0.53 13.08
N GLU A 93 -2.98 -1.11 13.33
CA GLU A 93 -2.15 -0.80 14.50
C GLU A 93 -0.74 -0.37 14.06
N GLY A 94 -0.09 0.45 14.89
CA GLY A 94 1.33 0.81 14.70
C GLY A 94 1.61 1.95 13.70
N ASP A 95 0.59 2.50 13.02
CA ASP A 95 0.75 3.60 12.07
C ASP A 95 -0.20 4.76 12.36
N LYS A 96 0.38 5.94 12.60
CA LYS A 96 -0.35 7.16 12.97
C LYS A 96 -1.32 7.64 11.88
N ARG A 97 -1.10 7.27 10.61
CA ARG A 97 -1.99 7.62 9.50
C ARG A 97 -3.38 7.01 9.62
N PHE A 98 -3.53 5.95 10.42
CA PHE A 98 -4.78 5.24 10.63
C PHE A 98 -5.31 5.37 12.07
N ALA A 99 -4.81 6.35 12.83
CA ALA A 99 -5.08 6.47 14.26
C ALA A 99 -6.41 7.16 14.62
N SER A 100 -7.05 7.85 13.69
CA SER A 100 -8.32 8.53 13.98
C SER A 100 -9.50 7.57 14.12
N ASP A 101 -10.53 8.00 14.83
CA ASP A 101 -11.77 7.23 15.01
C ASP A 101 -12.49 6.92 13.69
N ALA A 102 -12.25 7.72 12.64
CA ALA A 102 -12.85 7.52 11.33
C ALA A 102 -12.48 6.15 10.75
N TRP A 103 -11.21 5.74 10.87
CA TRP A 103 -10.75 4.40 10.47
C TRP A 103 -11.43 3.33 11.28
N GLY A 104 -11.60 3.54 12.58
CA GLY A 104 -12.26 2.59 13.48
C GLY A 104 -13.77 2.46 13.31
N SER A 105 -14.43 3.48 12.75
CA SER A 105 -15.87 3.51 12.49
C SER A 105 -16.27 2.93 11.13
N ASN A 106 -15.30 2.76 10.21
CA ASN A 106 -15.51 2.18 8.90
C ASN A 106 -14.76 0.84 8.79
N PRO A 107 -15.45 -0.30 8.95
CA PRO A 107 -14.80 -1.62 8.97
C PRO A 107 -14.05 -1.99 7.69
N LEU A 108 -14.51 -1.51 6.53
CA LEU A 108 -13.82 -1.73 5.25
C LEU A 108 -12.52 -0.95 5.18
N ALA A 109 -12.53 0.30 5.65
CA ALA A 109 -11.33 1.13 5.71
C ALA A 109 -10.31 0.58 6.71
N ALA A 110 -10.76 0.17 7.91
CA ALA A 110 -9.92 -0.48 8.91
C ALA A 110 -9.23 -1.74 8.36
N PHE A 111 -10.00 -2.62 7.73
CA PHE A 111 -9.47 -3.84 7.12
C PHE A 111 -8.48 -3.53 6.00
N SER A 112 -8.79 -2.56 5.12
CA SER A 112 -7.91 -2.15 4.03
C SER A 112 -6.57 -1.60 4.54
N ALA A 113 -6.61 -0.78 5.61
CA ALA A 113 -5.41 -0.28 6.27
C ALA A 113 -4.61 -1.41 6.94
N ALA A 114 -5.27 -2.37 7.59
CA ALA A 114 -4.59 -3.53 8.19
C ALA A 114 -3.90 -4.42 7.14
N VAL A 115 -4.55 -4.65 5.99
CA VAL A 115 -3.95 -5.38 4.85
C VAL A 115 -2.75 -4.60 4.29
N TYR A 116 -2.86 -3.28 4.13
CA TYR A 116 -1.76 -2.43 3.72
C TYR A 116 -0.54 -2.55 4.66
N LEU A 117 -0.77 -2.52 5.98
CA LEU A 117 0.29 -2.63 6.99
C LEU A 117 0.97 -4.00 6.99
N LEU A 118 0.20 -5.08 6.84
CA LEU A 118 0.73 -6.44 6.71
C LEU A 118 1.66 -6.55 5.50
N ASN A 119 1.23 -6.04 4.33
CA ASN A 119 2.05 -6.08 3.13
C ASN A 119 3.32 -5.22 3.28
N GLY A 120 3.19 -4.04 3.88
CA GLY A 120 4.34 -3.16 4.17
C GLY A 120 5.40 -3.81 5.03
N ARG A 121 5.02 -4.41 6.16
CA ARG A 121 5.98 -5.09 7.04
C ARG A 121 6.67 -6.26 6.32
N THR A 122 5.92 -6.97 5.47
CA THR A 122 6.42 -8.14 4.74
C THR A 122 7.43 -7.72 3.68
N MET A 123 7.15 -6.68 2.91
CA MET A 123 8.09 -6.13 1.92
C MET A 123 9.36 -5.59 2.59
N LEU A 124 9.24 -4.92 3.74
CA LEU A 124 10.41 -4.50 4.51
C LEU A 124 11.22 -5.70 4.98
N SER A 125 10.57 -6.74 5.50
CA SER A 125 11.25 -7.98 5.92
C SER A 125 11.99 -8.65 4.76
N MET A 126 11.41 -8.64 3.56
CA MET A 126 12.09 -9.12 2.35
C MET A 126 13.30 -8.25 1.99
N ALA A 127 13.19 -6.93 2.08
CA ALA A 127 14.32 -6.02 1.85
C ALA A 127 15.49 -6.27 2.83
N GLU A 128 15.18 -6.59 4.09
CA GLU A 128 16.19 -6.96 5.09
C GLU A 128 16.82 -8.34 4.85
N ALA A 129 16.07 -9.28 4.29
CA ALA A 129 16.51 -10.65 4.07
C ALA A 129 17.43 -10.83 2.86
N ILE A 130 17.51 -9.81 1.99
CA ILE A 130 18.39 -9.81 0.83
C ILE A 130 19.86 -9.89 1.27
N ASP A 131 20.60 -10.80 0.66
CA ASP A 131 22.05 -10.92 0.80
C ASP A 131 22.75 -9.86 -0.05
N ALA A 132 22.96 -8.70 0.54
CA ALA A 132 23.65 -7.57 -0.07
C ALA A 132 24.37 -6.73 1.00
N ASP A 133 25.26 -5.87 0.56
CA ASP A 133 25.91 -4.90 1.43
C ASP A 133 24.91 -3.91 2.05
N GLU A 134 25.28 -3.30 3.17
CA GLU A 134 24.39 -2.39 3.93
C GLU A 134 23.89 -1.20 3.12
N LYS A 135 24.70 -0.67 2.17
CA LYS A 135 24.28 0.45 1.33
C LYS A 135 23.20 0.01 0.34
N THR A 136 23.32 -1.18 -0.22
CA THR A 136 22.31 -1.77 -1.10
C THR A 136 21.01 -2.05 -0.32
N LYS A 137 21.08 -2.64 0.88
CA LYS A 137 19.90 -2.85 1.74
C LYS A 137 19.22 -1.54 2.12
N ALA A 138 19.97 -0.51 2.49
CA ALA A 138 19.41 0.80 2.83
C ALA A 138 18.65 1.43 1.65
N ARG A 139 19.16 1.28 0.42
CA ARG A 139 18.46 1.74 -0.79
C ARG A 139 17.18 0.96 -1.05
N LEU A 140 17.20 -0.34 -0.85
CA LEU A 140 16.02 -1.20 -0.99
C LEU A 140 14.96 -0.87 0.05
N ARG A 141 15.35 -0.71 1.32
CA ARG A 141 14.47 -0.26 2.40
C ARG A 141 13.82 1.07 2.05
N PHE A 142 14.62 2.06 1.67
CA PHE A 142 14.11 3.37 1.26
C PHE A 142 13.12 3.24 0.08
N ALA A 143 13.44 2.47 -0.95
CA ALA A 143 12.55 2.26 -2.09
C ALA A 143 11.21 1.62 -1.68
N VAL A 144 11.25 0.61 -0.80
CA VAL A 144 10.04 -0.03 -0.25
C VAL A 144 9.25 0.98 0.58
N GLU A 145 9.89 1.73 1.46
CA GLU A 145 9.23 2.77 2.27
C GLU A 145 8.57 3.83 1.40
N GLN A 146 9.23 4.30 0.33
CA GLN A 146 8.64 5.27 -0.61
C GLN A 146 7.46 4.68 -1.37
N TRP A 147 7.58 3.44 -1.84
CA TRP A 147 6.48 2.76 -2.53
C TRP A 147 5.27 2.57 -1.60
N MET A 148 5.52 2.12 -0.36
CA MET A 148 4.50 2.00 0.68
C MET A 148 3.89 3.35 1.02
N ALA A 149 4.70 4.40 1.17
CA ALA A 149 4.22 5.74 1.48
C ALA A 149 3.29 6.25 0.37
N ALA A 150 3.66 6.05 -0.90
CA ALA A 150 2.87 6.46 -2.06
C ALA A 150 1.56 5.67 -2.20
N SER A 151 1.57 4.35 -1.94
CA SER A 151 0.42 3.46 -2.06
C SER A 151 -0.56 3.49 -0.87
N SER A 152 -0.26 4.31 0.15
CA SER A 152 -1.09 4.39 1.36
C SER A 152 -2.56 4.72 1.06
N PRO A 153 -3.53 3.97 1.62
CA PRO A 153 -4.96 4.27 1.48
C PRO A 153 -5.32 5.71 1.90
N SER A 154 -4.56 6.28 2.84
CA SER A 154 -4.73 7.67 3.29
C SER A 154 -4.51 8.72 2.19
N ASN A 155 -3.85 8.38 1.08
CA ASN A 155 -3.48 9.34 0.05
C ASN A 155 -4.59 9.59 -0.98
N SER A 156 -5.62 8.75 -1.02
CA SER A 156 -6.71 8.86 -2.01
C SER A 156 -8.05 9.05 -1.33
N LEU A 157 -8.82 10.06 -1.77
CA LEU A 157 -10.16 10.35 -1.24
C LEU A 157 -11.10 9.13 -1.27
N ALA A 158 -10.98 8.29 -2.30
CA ALA A 158 -11.77 7.06 -2.44
C ALA A 158 -11.56 6.04 -1.31
N PHE A 159 -10.41 6.10 -0.60
CA PHE A 159 -10.06 5.14 0.45
C PHE A 159 -9.79 5.79 1.82
N ASN A 160 -9.59 7.10 1.87
CA ASN A 160 -9.31 7.82 3.10
C ASN A 160 -10.60 8.03 3.92
N ALA A 161 -10.75 7.26 5.01
CA ALA A 161 -11.91 7.32 5.90
C ALA A 161 -12.11 8.69 6.56
N GLU A 162 -11.03 9.39 6.91
CA GLU A 162 -11.09 10.73 7.51
C GLU A 162 -11.60 11.77 6.52
N ALA A 163 -11.08 11.74 5.30
CA ALA A 163 -11.50 12.64 4.23
C ALA A 163 -12.98 12.41 3.85
N GLN A 164 -13.38 11.14 3.75
CA GLN A 164 -14.78 10.78 3.51
C GLN A 164 -15.70 11.25 4.64
N LYS A 165 -15.33 10.97 5.90
CA LYS A 165 -16.07 11.44 7.06
C LYS A 165 -16.19 12.96 7.06
N LYS A 166 -15.09 13.68 6.82
CA LYS A 166 -15.08 15.14 6.79
C LYS A 166 -15.95 15.68 5.66
N ALA A 167 -15.93 15.06 4.48
CA ALA A 167 -16.79 15.43 3.37
C ALA A 167 -18.28 15.26 3.71
N ILE A 168 -18.66 14.18 4.38
CA ILE A 168 -20.03 13.94 4.84
C ILE A 168 -20.42 14.97 5.90
N ASP A 169 -19.60 15.11 6.96
CA ASP A 169 -19.87 16.02 8.08
C ASP A 169 -19.98 17.48 7.63
N SER A 170 -19.21 17.89 6.61
CA SER A 170 -19.25 19.23 6.04
C SER A 170 -20.18 19.39 4.84
N GLN A 171 -21.00 18.38 4.51
CA GLN A 171 -21.88 18.38 3.33
C GLN A 171 -21.15 18.76 2.01
N GLY A 172 -19.90 18.31 1.85
CA GLY A 172 -19.07 18.55 0.67
C GLY A 172 -18.27 19.86 0.68
N GLU A 173 -18.48 20.76 1.65
CA GLU A 173 -17.77 22.04 1.73
C GLU A 173 -16.24 21.88 1.80
N SER A 174 -15.73 20.85 2.50
CA SER A 174 -14.29 20.54 2.56
C SER A 174 -13.70 20.25 1.17
N ILE A 175 -14.41 19.50 0.32
CA ILE A 175 -13.99 19.19 -1.04
C ILE A 175 -14.05 20.45 -1.90
N ALA A 176 -15.12 21.24 -1.79
CA ALA A 176 -15.26 22.49 -2.53
C ALA A 176 -14.09 23.45 -2.26
N ARG A 177 -13.71 23.63 -0.99
CA ARG A 177 -12.52 24.41 -0.60
C ARG A 177 -11.23 23.82 -1.15
N GLY A 178 -11.05 22.50 -1.09
CA GLY A 178 -9.87 21.82 -1.65
C GLY A 178 -9.69 22.07 -3.14
N ILE A 179 -10.79 22.03 -3.91
CA ILE A 179 -10.78 22.33 -5.36
C ILE A 179 -10.46 23.81 -5.60
N GLN A 180 -11.03 24.73 -4.82
CA GLN A 180 -10.71 26.16 -4.93
C GLN A 180 -9.21 26.42 -4.68
N ASN A 181 -8.62 25.79 -3.66
CA ASN A 181 -7.19 25.88 -3.38
C ASN A 181 -6.37 25.35 -4.56
N LEU A 182 -6.70 24.15 -5.07
CA LEU A 182 -6.02 23.57 -6.23
C LEU A 182 -6.07 24.49 -7.46
N LEU A 183 -7.24 25.09 -7.74
CA LEU A 183 -7.38 26.02 -8.87
C LEU A 183 -6.56 27.30 -8.68
N ASN A 184 -6.41 27.78 -7.45
CA ASN A 184 -5.58 28.94 -7.15
C ASN A 184 -4.09 28.60 -7.33
N ASP A 185 -3.64 27.44 -6.83
CA ASP A 185 -2.27 26.95 -6.99
C ASP A 185 -1.91 26.78 -8.48
N VAL A 186 -2.81 26.22 -9.28
CA VAL A 186 -2.62 26.09 -10.73
C VAL A 186 -2.46 27.45 -11.41
N LYS A 187 -3.21 28.48 -10.98
CA LYS A 187 -3.07 29.84 -11.51
C LYS A 187 -1.75 30.50 -11.13
N GLN A 188 -1.25 30.23 -9.93
CA GLN A 188 0.04 30.76 -9.45
C GLN A 188 1.25 30.02 -10.03
N GLY A 189 1.06 28.76 -10.47
CA GLY A 189 2.11 27.93 -11.04
C GLY A 189 3.00 27.24 -10.00
N HIS A 190 2.66 27.34 -8.71
CA HIS A 190 3.31 26.62 -7.61
C HIS A 190 2.28 26.25 -6.54
N LEU A 191 2.65 25.33 -5.65
CA LEU A 191 1.82 24.94 -4.52
C LEU A 191 1.92 25.99 -3.41
N SER A 192 0.78 26.52 -2.95
CA SER A 192 0.75 27.43 -1.79
C SER A 192 1.04 26.67 -0.50
N MET A 193 2.09 27.06 0.22
CA MET A 193 2.39 26.49 1.55
C MET A 193 1.85 27.34 2.71
N THR A 194 1.76 28.65 2.51
CA THR A 194 1.32 29.63 3.50
C THR A 194 0.54 30.75 2.83
N ASP A 195 -0.20 31.52 3.61
CA ASP A 195 -0.83 32.75 3.12
C ASP A 195 0.24 33.84 2.92
N GLU A 196 0.63 34.08 1.67
CA GLU A 196 1.61 35.11 1.31
C GLU A 196 1.10 36.53 1.56
N SER A 197 -0.23 36.75 1.63
CA SER A 197 -0.80 38.08 1.91
C SER A 197 -0.59 38.52 3.36
N ALA A 198 -0.27 37.59 4.25
CA ALA A 198 0.04 37.86 5.65
C ALA A 198 1.49 38.38 5.86
N PHE A 199 2.34 38.36 4.81
CA PHE A 199 3.75 38.71 4.92
C PHE A 199 4.11 39.90 4.02
N GLU A 200 4.50 41.02 4.65
CA GLU A 200 5.04 42.19 3.93
C GLU A 200 6.57 42.25 4.13
N VAL A 201 7.30 42.25 3.01
CA VAL A 201 8.77 42.37 2.99
C VAL A 201 9.17 43.74 3.54
N GLY A 202 10.10 43.77 4.50
CA GLY A 202 10.56 45.00 5.17
C GLY A 202 9.69 45.46 6.33
N ARG A 203 8.62 44.72 6.67
CA ARG A 203 7.80 44.96 7.88
C ARG A 203 7.67 43.72 8.76
N ASN A 204 7.32 42.58 8.18
CA ASN A 204 7.03 41.33 8.90
C ASN A 204 7.77 40.11 8.32
N VAL A 205 8.49 40.29 7.21
CA VAL A 205 9.48 39.34 6.68
C VAL A 205 10.70 40.13 6.20
N ALA A 206 11.90 39.55 6.35
CA ALA A 206 13.18 40.15 5.94
C ALA A 206 13.46 41.56 6.50
N THR A 207 13.01 41.86 7.73
CA THR A 207 13.46 43.04 8.49
C THR A 207 14.83 42.75 9.08
N THR A 208 15.90 43.21 8.44
CA THR A 208 17.24 43.23 9.01
C THR A 208 17.47 44.57 9.71
N GLU A 209 17.79 44.53 11.01
CA GLU A 209 18.43 45.63 11.74
C GLU A 209 19.96 45.58 11.57
#